data_AF-A0A1D2WY91-F1
#
_entry.id   AF-A0A1D2WY91-F1
#
_cell.length_a   1.000
_cell.length_b   1.000
_cell.length_c   1.000
_cell.angle_alpha   90.00
_cell.angle_beta   90.00
_cell.angle_gamma   90.00
#
_symmetry.space_group_name_H-M   'P 1'
#
loop_
_entity.id
_entity.type
_entity.pdbx_description
1 polymer ?
#
loop_
_entity_poly.entity_id
_entity_poly.type
_entity_poly.pdbx_seq_one_letter_code
_entity_poly.pdbx_strand_id
1 'polypeptide(L)'
;MTENIDEAGIRVQTEKELISAVVEKHRRFLEEYKKEFGELDNRLSQVEENVKNAKNVRIQMEERKEVLKEKRQQFYHQTEALLEKEIFPKLDLITANKLQEEIKKLKGQIEPEEEQRLKDSFMEKLSETIRAAGLGENVLLQTGARMEEARNSNIELKEIIKSEKQLTEDKGSKGEEVSKSKSQHKWLSTRIKNHEEALNYWEKLKI
;
A
#
# COMPACT_ATOMS: atom_id res chain seq x y z
N MET A 1 48.63 24.89 -47.32
CA MET A 1 47.45 25.05 -46.44
C MET A 1 46.91 26.45 -46.71
N THR A 2 45.88 26.55 -47.54
CA THR A 2 45.19 27.81 -47.84
C THR A 2 44.10 27.99 -46.79
N GLU A 3 44.26 28.98 -45.93
CA GLU A 3 43.24 29.39 -44.98
C GLU A 3 42.11 30.08 -45.75
N ASN A 4 40.93 29.46 -45.84
CA ASN A 4 39.72 30.09 -46.37
C ASN A 4 39.16 31.05 -45.31
N ILE A 5 39.73 32.25 -45.25
CA ILE A 5 39.26 33.35 -44.41
C ILE A 5 38.58 34.35 -45.34
N ASP A 6 37.30 34.61 -45.10
CA ASP A 6 36.53 35.66 -45.79
C ASP A 6 36.99 37.06 -45.33
N GLU A 7 36.71 38.11 -46.10
CA GLU A 7 37.13 39.51 -45.88
C GLU A 7 36.72 40.06 -44.49
N ALA A 8 35.77 39.42 -43.82
CA ALA A 8 35.33 39.72 -42.44
C ALA A 8 36.10 38.96 -41.33
N GLY A 9 37.12 38.18 -41.65
CA GLY A 9 37.87 37.37 -40.67
C GLY A 9 37.20 36.04 -40.28
N ILE A 10 36.23 35.57 -41.07
CA ILE A 10 35.46 34.36 -40.79
C ILE A 10 36.09 33.17 -41.52
N ARG A 11 36.50 32.13 -40.77
CA ARG A 11 37.01 30.88 -41.33
C ARG A 11 35.85 30.06 -41.92
N VAL A 12 35.82 29.94 -43.25
CA VAL A 12 34.83 29.11 -43.95
C VAL A 12 35.29 27.65 -43.90
N GLN A 13 34.51 26.81 -43.22
CA GLN A 13 34.80 25.38 -43.12
C GLN A 13 34.58 24.68 -44.45
N THR A 14 35.41 23.69 -44.74
CA THR A 14 35.20 22.79 -45.89
C THR A 14 34.00 21.87 -45.65
N GLU A 15 33.38 21.38 -46.72
CA GLU A 15 32.25 20.44 -46.64
C GLU A 15 32.56 19.22 -45.75
N LYS A 16 33.79 18.69 -45.84
CA LYS A 16 34.25 17.56 -45.02
C LYS A 16 34.38 17.91 -43.53
N GLU A 17 34.81 19.12 -43.20
CA GLU A 17 34.85 19.62 -41.82
C GLU A 17 33.44 19.82 -41.27
N LEU A 18 32.52 20.36 -42.08
CA LEU A 18 31.10 20.54 -41.71
C LEU A 18 30.40 19.21 -41.44
N ILE A 19 30.54 18.23 -42.36
CA ILE A 19 29.97 16.89 -42.18
C ILE A 19 30.53 16.22 -40.92
N SER A 20 31.83 16.35 -40.67
CA SER A 20 32.45 15.80 -39.46
C SER A 20 31.93 16.45 -38.18
N ALA A 21 31.72 17.77 -38.18
CA ALA A 21 31.15 18.49 -37.04
C ALA A 21 29.68 18.12 -36.79
N VAL A 22 28.89 17.89 -37.84
CA VAL A 22 27.50 17.43 -37.74
C VAL A 22 27.43 16.01 -37.16
N VAL A 23 28.25 15.08 -37.64
CA VAL A 23 28.36 13.73 -37.09
C VAL A 23 28.69 13.76 -35.60
N GLU A 24 29.69 14.56 -35.20
CA GLU A 24 30.09 14.68 -33.80
C GLU A 24 28.96 15.26 -32.92
N LYS A 25 28.25 16.27 -33.43
CA LYS A 25 27.08 16.85 -32.76
C LYS A 25 25.97 15.81 -32.54
N HIS A 26 25.67 14.98 -33.55
CA HIS A 26 24.68 13.91 -33.42
C HIS A 26 25.12 12.85 -32.41
N ARG A 27 26.40 12.47 -32.38
CA ARG A 27 26.95 11.54 -31.37
C ARG A 27 26.82 12.07 -29.95
N ARG A 28 27.20 13.32 -29.71
CA ARG A 28 27.07 13.95 -28.39
C ARG A 28 25.63 13.96 -27.90
N PHE A 29 24.68 14.37 -28.75
CA PHE A 29 23.27 14.35 -28.37
C PHE A 29 22.73 12.94 -28.13
N LEU A 30 23.19 11.94 -28.88
CA LEU A 30 22.81 10.56 -28.63
C LEU A 30 23.30 10.07 -27.27
N GLU A 31 24.53 10.40 -26.90
CA GLU A 31 25.08 10.04 -25.60
C GLU A 31 24.30 10.67 -24.46
N GLU A 32 24.03 11.98 -24.54
CA GLU A 32 23.22 12.72 -23.56
C GLU A 32 21.81 12.13 -23.43
N TYR A 33 21.10 11.96 -24.56
CA TYR A 33 19.74 11.44 -24.54
C TYR A 33 19.66 9.98 -24.10
N LYS A 34 20.61 9.12 -24.48
CA LYS A 34 20.64 7.71 -24.03
C LYS A 34 20.88 7.61 -22.54
N LYS A 35 21.75 8.46 -21.98
CA LYS A 35 21.99 8.53 -20.54
C LYS A 35 20.71 8.93 -19.79
N GLU A 36 20.10 10.05 -20.19
CA GLU A 36 18.86 10.55 -19.58
C GLU A 36 17.72 9.52 -19.70
N PHE A 37 17.60 8.89 -20.87
CA PHE A 37 16.60 7.85 -21.11
C PHE A 37 16.79 6.65 -20.18
N GLY A 38 18.02 6.16 -20.01
CA GLY A 38 18.31 5.05 -19.11
C GLY A 38 18.02 5.36 -17.64
N GLU A 39 18.37 6.57 -17.17
CA GLU A 39 18.05 7.01 -15.81
C GLU A 39 16.52 7.09 -15.59
N LEU A 40 15.79 7.61 -16.58
CA LEU A 40 14.35 7.75 -16.52
C LEU A 40 13.62 6.39 -16.62
N ASP A 41 14.11 5.48 -17.45
CA ASP A 41 13.57 4.12 -17.61
C ASP A 41 13.73 3.30 -16.32
N ASN A 42 14.91 3.38 -15.68
CA ASN A 42 15.14 2.79 -14.36
C ASN A 42 14.18 3.35 -13.31
N ARG A 43 13.98 4.67 -13.30
CA ARG A 43 13.06 5.34 -12.38
C ARG A 43 11.61 4.91 -12.60
N LEU A 44 11.17 4.83 -13.86
CA LEU A 44 9.82 4.38 -14.21
C LEU A 44 9.61 2.91 -13.84
N SER A 45 10.58 2.05 -14.11
CA SER A 45 10.56 0.63 -13.72
C SER A 45 10.42 0.46 -12.21
N GLN A 46 11.21 1.21 -11.43
CA GLN A 46 11.11 1.20 -9.96
C GLN A 46 9.73 1.65 -9.46
N VAL A 47 9.14 2.67 -10.10
CA VAL A 47 7.79 3.13 -9.78
C VAL A 47 6.76 2.04 -10.10
N GLU A 48 6.86 1.38 -11.25
CA GLU A 48 5.94 0.31 -11.63
C GLU A 48 6.00 -0.88 -10.66
N GLU A 49 7.21 -1.26 -10.25
CA GLU A 49 7.42 -2.27 -9.20
C GLU A 49 6.80 -1.83 -7.87
N ASN A 50 7.03 -0.59 -7.45
CA ASN A 50 6.44 -0.05 -6.22
C ASN A 50 4.91 -0.02 -6.28
N VAL A 51 4.31 0.29 -7.44
CA VAL A 51 2.86 0.23 -7.65
C VAL A 51 2.34 -1.20 -7.52
N LYS A 52 3.04 -2.18 -8.12
CA LYS A 52 2.70 -3.60 -8.03
C LYS A 52 2.78 -4.10 -6.58
N ASN A 53 3.86 -3.77 -5.89
CA ASN A 53 4.06 -4.13 -4.48
C ASN A 53 2.98 -3.49 -3.60
N ALA A 54 2.68 -2.21 -3.79
CA ALA A 54 1.62 -1.54 -3.05
C ALA A 54 0.21 -2.10 -3.36
N LYS A 55 -0.02 -2.65 -4.55
CA LYS A 55 -1.27 -3.37 -4.88
C LYS A 55 -1.33 -4.70 -4.12
N ASN A 56 -0.24 -5.47 -4.10
CA ASN A 56 -0.16 -6.73 -3.37
C ASN A 56 -0.37 -6.51 -1.87
N VAL A 57 0.27 -5.50 -1.28
CA VAL A 57 0.10 -5.14 0.13
C VAL A 57 -1.37 -4.80 0.43
N ARG A 58 -2.06 -4.06 -0.45
CA ARG A 58 -3.49 -3.78 -0.28
C ARG A 58 -4.36 -5.03 -0.30
N ILE A 59 -4.07 -5.97 -1.21
CA ILE A 59 -4.80 -7.25 -1.27
C ILE A 59 -4.59 -8.03 0.04
N GLN A 60 -3.35 -8.14 0.51
CA GLN A 60 -3.03 -8.81 1.77
C GLN A 60 -3.70 -8.13 2.97
N MET A 61 -3.74 -6.79 3.01
CA MET A 61 -4.45 -6.04 4.05
C MET A 61 -5.95 -6.33 4.00
N GLU A 62 -6.58 -6.38 2.82
CA GLU A 62 -8.01 -6.71 2.69
C GLU A 62 -8.31 -8.13 3.16
N GLU A 63 -7.53 -9.11 2.72
CA GLU A 63 -7.64 -10.50 3.17
C GLU A 63 -7.50 -10.58 4.69
N ARG A 64 -6.51 -9.87 5.26
CA ARG A 64 -6.31 -9.84 6.71
C ARG A 64 -7.47 -9.18 7.44
N LYS A 65 -8.07 -8.10 6.92
CA LYS A 65 -9.26 -7.46 7.50
C LYS A 65 -10.42 -8.46 7.59
N GLU A 66 -10.70 -9.21 6.53
CA GLU A 66 -11.77 -10.20 6.52
C GLU A 66 -11.51 -11.34 7.52
N VAL A 67 -10.29 -11.87 7.57
CA VAL A 67 -9.89 -12.88 8.56
C VAL A 67 -10.08 -12.37 9.99
N LEU A 68 -9.72 -11.12 10.27
CA LEU A 68 -9.88 -10.53 11.61
C LEU A 68 -11.34 -10.31 11.99
N LYS A 69 -12.19 -9.89 11.06
CA LYS A 69 -13.64 -9.77 11.28
C LYS A 69 -14.26 -11.13 11.59
N GLU A 70 -13.92 -12.15 10.81
CA GLU A 70 -14.41 -13.51 11.01
C GLU A 70 -13.91 -14.09 12.35
N LYS A 71 -12.62 -13.95 12.64
CA LYS A 71 -12.01 -14.38 13.91
C LYS A 71 -12.71 -13.73 15.11
N ARG A 72 -12.97 -12.42 15.06
CA ARG A 72 -13.72 -11.69 16.09
C ARG A 72 -15.13 -12.26 16.25
N GLN A 73 -15.87 -12.44 15.16
CA GLN A 73 -17.22 -13.00 15.19
C GLN A 73 -17.24 -14.41 15.78
N GLN A 74 -16.26 -15.23 15.42
CA GLN A 74 -16.14 -16.61 15.90
C GLN A 74 -15.94 -16.66 17.41
N PHE A 75 -15.09 -15.81 17.99
CA PHE A 75 -14.90 -15.80 19.45
C PHE A 75 -16.12 -15.32 20.23
N TYR A 76 -16.84 -14.32 19.71
CA TYR A 76 -18.11 -13.93 20.33
C TYR A 76 -19.14 -15.06 20.24
N HIS A 77 -19.22 -15.76 19.11
CA HIS A 77 -20.10 -16.92 18.98
C HIS A 77 -19.71 -18.07 19.94
N GLN A 78 -18.42 -18.37 20.07
CA GLN A 78 -17.94 -19.36 21.03
C GLN A 78 -18.25 -18.96 22.48
N THR A 79 -18.21 -17.66 22.78
CA THR A 79 -18.57 -17.12 24.10
C THR A 79 -20.06 -17.27 24.37
N GLU A 80 -20.91 -16.91 23.40
CA GLU A 80 -22.37 -17.13 23.46
C GLU A 80 -22.67 -18.62 23.70
N ALA A 81 -22.11 -19.51 22.88
CA ALA A 81 -22.33 -20.95 22.97
C ALA A 81 -21.86 -21.55 24.30
N LEU A 82 -20.74 -21.07 24.86
CA LEU A 82 -20.25 -21.51 26.15
C LEU A 82 -21.21 -21.12 27.27
N LEU A 83 -21.70 -19.88 27.26
CA LEU A 83 -22.61 -19.37 28.29
C LEU A 83 -24.01 -20.01 28.17
N GLU A 84 -24.50 -20.21 26.94
CA GLU A 84 -25.74 -20.95 26.68
C GLU A 84 -25.72 -22.38 27.20
N LYS A 85 -24.57 -23.05 27.10
CA LYS A 85 -24.43 -24.43 27.57
C LYS A 85 -24.25 -24.53 29.08
N GLU A 86 -23.36 -23.71 29.65
CA GLU A 86 -22.84 -23.94 31.00
C GLU A 86 -23.46 -23.03 32.07
N ILE A 87 -23.97 -21.85 31.68
CA ILE A 87 -24.43 -20.79 32.59
C ILE A 87 -25.94 -20.60 32.50
N PHE A 88 -26.48 -20.28 31.33
CA PHE A 88 -27.90 -19.92 31.17
C PHE A 88 -28.90 -20.97 31.66
N PRO A 89 -28.66 -22.30 31.54
CA PRO A 89 -29.58 -23.31 32.07
C PRO A 89 -29.68 -23.31 33.60
N LYS A 90 -28.74 -22.66 34.29
CA LYS A 90 -28.63 -22.60 35.75
C LYS A 90 -29.03 -21.23 36.31
N LEU A 91 -29.42 -20.29 35.45
CA LEU A 91 -29.86 -18.96 35.82
C LEU A 91 -31.36 -18.80 35.64
N ASP A 92 -31.94 -17.79 36.31
CA ASP A 92 -33.29 -17.34 36.00
C ASP A 92 -33.33 -16.67 34.62
N LEU A 93 -34.51 -16.74 33.98
CA LEU A 93 -34.72 -16.25 32.62
C LEU A 93 -34.38 -14.76 32.47
N ILE A 94 -34.62 -13.95 33.51
CA ILE A 94 -34.40 -12.49 33.45
C ILE A 94 -32.90 -12.19 33.42
N THR A 95 -32.13 -12.82 34.31
CA THR A 95 -30.67 -12.67 34.37
C THR A 95 -29.99 -13.22 33.12
N ALA A 96 -30.44 -14.37 32.61
CA ALA A 96 -29.92 -14.94 31.37
C ALA A 96 -30.15 -14.02 30.17
N ASN A 97 -31.36 -13.48 30.01
CA ASN A 97 -31.69 -12.54 28.93
C ASN A 97 -30.85 -11.25 29.03
N LYS A 98 -30.63 -10.74 30.25
CA LYS A 98 -29.79 -9.55 30.47
C LYS A 98 -28.35 -9.77 30.01
N LEU A 99 -27.76 -10.91 30.35
CA LEU A 99 -26.39 -11.26 29.92
C LEU A 99 -26.31 -11.44 28.41
N GLN A 100 -27.31 -12.08 27.78
CA GLN A 100 -27.36 -12.21 26.32
C GLN A 100 -27.39 -10.84 25.61
N GLU A 101 -28.20 -9.89 26.12
CA GLU A 101 -28.26 -8.54 25.55
C GLU A 101 -26.94 -7.77 25.71
N GLU A 102 -26.22 -7.97 26.82
CA GLU A 102 -24.90 -7.37 27.02
C GLU A 102 -23.85 -7.94 26.05
N ILE A 103 -23.89 -9.24 25.75
CA ILE A 103 -23.02 -9.86 24.74
C ILE A 103 -23.34 -9.35 23.33
N LYS A 104 -24.62 -9.20 22.99
CA LYS A 104 -25.02 -8.61 21.70
C LYS A 104 -24.50 -7.18 21.55
N LYS A 105 -24.56 -6.37 22.62
CA LYS A 105 -23.98 -5.02 22.65
C LYS A 105 -22.48 -5.04 22.44
N LEU A 106 -21.76 -5.95 23.11
CA LEU A 106 -20.32 -6.15 22.94
C LEU A 106 -19.94 -6.49 21.50
N LYS A 107 -20.63 -7.47 20.92
CA LYS A 107 -20.42 -7.90 19.54
C LYS A 107 -20.67 -6.78 18.53
N GLY A 108 -21.66 -5.93 18.80
CA GLY A 108 -21.99 -4.76 17.99
C GLY A 108 -21.03 -3.58 18.13
N GLN A 109 -20.19 -3.56 19.16
CA GLN A 109 -19.22 -2.48 19.37
C GLN A 109 -18.03 -2.65 18.42
N ILE A 110 -17.65 -1.59 17.72
CA ILE A 110 -16.55 -1.57 16.76
C ILE A 110 -15.33 -0.83 17.34
N GLU A 111 -15.55 0.13 18.23
CA GLU A 111 -14.44 0.88 18.84
C GLU A 111 -13.76 0.07 19.97
N PRO A 112 -12.46 -0.26 19.87
CA PRO A 112 -11.77 -1.10 20.86
C PRO A 112 -11.77 -0.55 22.28
N GLU A 113 -11.73 0.77 22.43
CA GLU A 113 -11.75 1.43 23.74
C GLU A 113 -13.11 1.27 24.43
N GLU A 114 -14.20 1.37 23.66
CA GLU A 114 -15.55 1.18 24.18
C GLU A 114 -15.86 -0.31 24.38
N GLU A 115 -15.36 -1.18 23.49
CA GLU A 115 -15.43 -2.64 23.62
C GLU A 115 -14.76 -3.10 24.92
N GLN A 116 -13.59 -2.56 25.25
CA GLN A 116 -12.90 -2.88 26.51
C GLN A 116 -13.73 -2.49 27.74
N ARG A 117 -14.31 -1.28 27.76
CA ARG A 117 -15.16 -0.84 28.88
C ARG A 117 -16.39 -1.71 29.06
N LEU A 118 -17.04 -2.07 27.96
CA LEU A 118 -18.20 -2.97 27.99
C LEU A 118 -17.80 -4.37 28.45
N LYS A 119 -16.62 -4.85 28.04
CA LYS A 119 -16.12 -6.18 28.38
C LYS A 119 -15.83 -6.25 29.87
N ASP A 120 -15.16 -5.24 30.43
CA ASP A 120 -14.85 -5.21 31.86
C ASP A 120 -16.14 -5.21 32.70
N SER A 121 -17.13 -4.39 32.32
CA SER A 121 -18.45 -4.38 32.98
C SER A 121 -19.18 -5.72 32.86
N PHE A 122 -19.12 -6.37 31.70
CA PHE A 122 -19.73 -7.67 31.49
C PHE A 122 -19.04 -8.75 32.34
N MET A 123 -17.71 -8.77 32.37
CA MET A 123 -16.93 -9.76 33.12
C MET A 123 -17.15 -9.63 34.62
N GLU A 124 -17.29 -8.41 35.14
CA GLU A 124 -17.66 -8.15 36.53
C GLU A 124 -19.03 -8.76 36.88
N LYS A 125 -20.06 -8.45 36.09
CA LYS A 125 -21.42 -9.00 36.28
C LYS A 125 -21.47 -10.51 36.12
N LEU A 126 -20.71 -11.06 35.17
CA LEU A 126 -20.62 -12.50 34.96
C LEU A 126 -19.99 -13.18 36.17
N SER A 127 -18.93 -12.58 36.74
CA SER A 127 -18.28 -13.07 37.97
C SER A 127 -19.23 -13.07 39.17
N GLU A 128 -19.97 -11.98 39.38
CA GLU A 128 -21.00 -11.89 40.42
C GLU A 128 -22.08 -12.95 40.25
N THR A 129 -22.55 -13.14 39.01
CA THR A 129 -23.59 -14.11 38.68
C THR A 129 -23.12 -15.55 38.90
N ILE A 130 -21.91 -15.88 38.46
CA ILE A 130 -21.28 -17.19 38.67
C ILE A 130 -21.13 -17.48 40.16
N ARG A 131 -20.69 -16.49 40.95
CA ARG A 131 -20.54 -16.62 42.40
C ARG A 131 -21.88 -16.82 43.10
N ALA A 132 -22.90 -16.03 42.74
CA ALA A 132 -24.24 -16.14 43.31
C ALA A 132 -24.90 -17.49 42.99
N ALA A 133 -24.65 -18.04 41.79
CA ALA A 133 -25.18 -19.32 41.35
C ALA A 133 -24.32 -20.54 41.78
N GLY A 134 -23.20 -20.32 42.49
CA GLY A 134 -22.31 -21.39 42.94
C GLY A 134 -21.64 -22.17 41.79
N LEU A 135 -21.41 -21.53 40.64
CA LEU A 135 -20.86 -22.14 39.44
C LEU A 135 -19.34 -22.08 39.42
N GLY A 136 -18.69 -23.02 38.73
CA GLY A 136 -17.23 -23.09 38.66
C GLY A 136 -16.59 -21.94 37.89
N GLU A 137 -15.49 -21.39 38.41
CA GLU A 137 -14.73 -20.27 37.83
C GLU A 137 -14.10 -20.57 36.46
N ASN A 138 -13.99 -21.85 36.08
CA ASN A 138 -13.46 -22.25 34.78
C ASN A 138 -14.21 -21.61 33.60
N VAL A 139 -15.54 -21.45 33.72
CA VAL A 139 -16.34 -20.80 32.67
C VAL A 139 -16.00 -19.31 32.56
N LEU A 140 -15.76 -18.63 33.68
CA LEU A 140 -15.35 -17.23 33.72
C LEU A 140 -14.00 -17.04 33.00
N LEU A 141 -13.01 -17.88 33.30
CA LEU A 141 -11.69 -17.83 32.67
C LEU A 141 -11.77 -18.06 31.16
N GLN A 142 -12.54 -19.07 30.75
CA GLN A 142 -12.74 -19.43 29.35
C GLN A 142 -13.48 -18.35 28.54
N THR A 143 -14.45 -17.68 29.14
CA THR A 143 -15.15 -16.54 28.55
C THR A 143 -14.21 -15.34 28.42
N GLY A 144 -13.47 -15.02 29.49
CA GLY A 144 -12.51 -13.91 29.49
C GLY A 144 -11.44 -14.07 28.40
N ALA A 145 -10.88 -15.26 28.25
CA ALA A 145 -9.87 -15.54 27.23
C ALA A 145 -10.40 -15.34 25.80
N ARG A 146 -11.61 -15.80 25.50
CA ARG A 146 -12.23 -15.63 24.17
C ARG A 146 -12.58 -14.18 23.88
N MET A 147 -13.08 -13.45 24.87
CA MET A 147 -13.35 -12.01 24.73
C MET A 147 -12.06 -11.20 24.53
N GLU A 148 -10.94 -11.60 25.16
CA GLU A 148 -9.64 -10.96 24.90
C GLU A 148 -9.16 -11.21 23.47
N GLU A 149 -9.29 -12.44 22.98
CA GLU A 149 -8.93 -12.76 21.59
C GLU A 149 -9.81 -12.00 20.56
N ALA A 150 -11.09 -11.84 20.86
CA ALA A 150 -12.00 -11.02 20.05
C ALA A 150 -11.54 -9.55 20.01
N ARG A 151 -11.17 -9.00 21.16
CA ARG A 151 -10.65 -7.63 21.30
C ARG A 151 -9.33 -7.45 20.57
N ASN A 152 -8.37 -8.37 20.75
CA ASN A 152 -7.08 -8.31 20.07
C ASN A 152 -7.26 -8.28 18.55
N SER A 153 -8.20 -9.07 18.04
CA SER A 153 -8.55 -9.06 16.61
C SER A 153 -9.12 -7.70 16.16
N ASN A 154 -9.90 -7.03 17.02
CA ASN A 154 -10.46 -5.70 16.73
C ASN A 154 -9.39 -4.59 16.77
N ILE A 155 -8.44 -4.67 17.70
CA ILE A 155 -7.29 -3.74 17.77
C ILE A 155 -6.45 -3.84 16.49
N GLU A 156 -6.08 -5.06 16.11
CA GLU A 156 -5.31 -5.29 14.87
C GLU A 156 -6.06 -4.77 13.64
N LEU A 157 -7.38 -4.97 13.59
CA LEU A 157 -8.22 -4.44 12.52
C LEU A 157 -8.15 -2.90 12.42
N LYS A 158 -8.24 -2.21 13.57
CA LYS A 158 -8.16 -0.74 13.64
C LYS A 158 -6.77 -0.23 13.22
N GLU A 159 -5.71 -0.94 13.57
CA GLU A 159 -4.35 -0.65 13.13
C GLU A 159 -4.19 -0.77 11.62
N ILE A 160 -4.72 -1.84 11.01
CA ILE A 160 -4.69 -2.03 9.54
C ILE A 160 -5.43 -0.90 8.83
N ILE A 161 -6.62 -0.52 9.31
CA ILE A 161 -7.40 0.59 8.73
C ILE A 161 -6.59 1.91 8.78
N LYS A 162 -5.89 2.16 9.89
CA LYS A 162 -5.03 3.35 10.02
C LYS A 162 -3.86 3.32 9.04
N SER A 163 -3.17 2.19 8.91
CA SER A 163 -2.07 2.02 7.95
C SER A 163 -2.54 2.16 6.50
N GLU A 164 -3.72 1.64 6.16
CA GLU A 164 -4.31 1.79 4.82
C GLU A 164 -4.56 3.26 4.47
N LYS A 165 -5.08 4.05 5.43
CA LYS A 165 -5.29 5.49 5.26
C LYS A 165 -3.98 6.23 4.96
N GLN A 166 -2.91 5.93 5.70
CA GLN A 166 -1.58 6.50 5.44
C GLN A 166 -1.07 6.15 4.04
N LEU A 167 -1.23 4.90 3.60
CA LEU A 167 -0.86 4.46 2.25
C LEU A 167 -1.67 5.13 1.12
N THR A 168 -2.90 5.58 1.39
CA THR A 168 -3.69 6.34 0.40
C THR A 168 -3.20 7.77 0.24
N GLU A 169 -2.83 8.43 1.34
CA GLU A 169 -2.34 9.81 1.36
C GLU A 169 -0.98 9.92 0.62
N ASP A 170 -0.08 8.96 0.83
CA ASP A 170 1.24 8.90 0.18
C ASP A 170 1.21 8.67 -1.34
N LYS A 171 0.12 8.14 -1.89
CA LYS A 171 -0.01 7.86 -3.33
C LYS A 171 -0.47 9.08 -4.14
N GLY A 172 -1.21 10.00 -3.54
CA GLY A 172 -1.77 11.16 -4.23
C GLY A 172 -0.71 12.09 -4.81
N SER A 173 0.42 12.27 -4.13
CA SER A 173 1.51 13.17 -4.53
C SER A 173 2.38 12.64 -5.68
N LYS A 174 2.36 11.32 -5.94
CA LYS A 174 3.28 10.67 -6.90
C LYS A 174 2.70 10.55 -8.31
N GLY A 175 1.41 10.80 -8.52
CA GLY A 175 0.74 10.58 -9.81
C GLY A 175 1.17 11.53 -10.93
N GLU A 176 1.31 12.83 -10.64
CA GLU A 176 1.70 13.84 -11.63
C GLU A 176 3.16 13.72 -12.06
N GLU A 177 4.04 13.29 -11.16
CA GLU A 177 5.45 13.10 -11.46
C GLU A 177 5.67 11.93 -12.43
N VAL A 178 4.87 10.86 -12.29
CA VAL A 178 4.92 9.69 -13.15
C VAL A 178 4.39 9.99 -14.55
N SER A 179 3.31 10.76 -14.68
CA SER A 179 2.78 11.14 -16.01
C SER A 179 3.73 12.02 -16.80
N LYS A 180 4.39 12.97 -16.13
CA LYS A 180 5.48 13.78 -16.71
C LYS A 180 6.65 12.90 -17.14
N SER A 181 7.10 12.01 -16.27
CA SER A 181 8.21 11.08 -16.57
C SER A 181 7.91 10.18 -17.77
N LYS A 182 6.69 9.64 -17.88
CA LYS A 182 6.27 8.83 -19.05
C LYS A 182 6.28 9.63 -20.35
N SER A 183 5.84 10.88 -20.30
CA SER A 183 5.82 11.76 -21.48
C SER A 183 7.23 12.09 -21.95
N GLN A 184 8.13 12.41 -21.01
CA GLN A 184 9.55 12.66 -21.27
C GLN A 184 10.25 11.41 -21.81
N HIS A 185 9.96 10.23 -21.28
CA HIS A 185 10.50 8.96 -21.75
C HIS A 185 10.15 8.70 -23.23
N LYS A 186 8.89 8.91 -23.60
CA LYS A 186 8.44 8.79 -25.00
C LYS A 186 9.13 9.81 -25.92
N TRP A 187 9.29 11.04 -25.43
CA TRP A 187 9.96 12.10 -26.18
C TRP A 187 11.44 11.78 -26.43
N LEU A 188 12.17 11.33 -25.41
CA LEU A 188 13.57 10.91 -25.49
C LEU A 188 13.75 9.73 -26.45
N SER A 189 12.90 8.70 -26.34
CA SER A 189 12.93 7.55 -27.26
C SER A 189 12.82 7.98 -28.73
N THR A 190 11.89 8.90 -29.02
CA THR A 190 11.72 9.45 -30.38
C THR A 190 12.94 10.25 -30.82
N ARG A 191 13.50 11.09 -29.94
CA ARG A 191 14.71 11.88 -30.20
C ARG A 191 15.92 11.00 -30.50
N ILE A 192 16.15 9.97 -29.69
CA ILE A 192 17.24 9.01 -29.89
C ILE A 192 17.12 8.39 -31.28
N LYS A 193 15.95 7.86 -31.63
CA LYS A 193 15.71 7.26 -32.94
C LYS A 193 16.02 8.23 -34.08
N ASN A 194 15.51 9.47 -34.00
CA ASN A 194 15.76 10.48 -35.03
C ASN A 194 17.25 10.84 -35.15
N HIS A 195 17.98 10.92 -34.03
CA HIS A 195 19.41 11.20 -34.04
C HIS A 195 20.23 10.01 -34.57
N GLU A 196 19.81 8.76 -34.32
CA GLU A 196 20.43 7.55 -34.88
C GLU A 196 20.26 7.50 -36.40
N GLU A 197 19.05 7.78 -36.90
CA GLU A 197 18.76 7.85 -38.34
C GLU A 197 19.58 8.96 -39.02
N ALA A 198 19.63 10.15 -38.43
CA ALA A 198 20.42 11.26 -38.94
C ALA A 198 21.93 10.96 -38.90
N LEU A 199 22.43 10.35 -37.82
CA LEU A 199 23.84 9.96 -37.73
C LEU A 199 24.20 8.98 -38.85
N ASN A 200 23.38 7.97 -39.09
CA ASN A 200 23.58 6.98 -40.16
C ASN A 200 23.58 7.64 -41.54
N TYR A 201 22.71 8.64 -41.77
CA TYR A 201 22.73 9.43 -43.00
C TYR A 201 24.03 10.23 -43.19
N TRP A 202 24.45 10.99 -42.18
CA TRP A 202 25.64 11.84 -42.26
C TRP A 202 26.95 11.05 -42.31
N GLU A 203 27.00 9.90 -41.66
CA GLU A 203 28.17 8.99 -41.73
C GLU A 203 28.36 8.42 -43.14
N LYS A 204 27.28 8.18 -43.90
CA LYS A 204 27.37 7.76 -45.32
C LYS A 204 27.91 8.86 -46.23
N LEU A 205 27.61 10.12 -45.94
CA LEU A 205 28.10 11.28 -46.70
C LEU A 205 29.54 11.68 -46.34
N LYS A 206 30.12 11.07 -45.31
CA LYS A 206 31.51 11.32 -44.88
C LYS A 206 32.54 10.59 -45.76
N ILE A 207 32.08 9.67 -46.62
CA ILE A 207 32.89 8.84 -47.54
C ILE A 207 33.38 9.68 -48.72
#